data_AF-A0A965GG75-F1
#
_entry.id   AF-A0A965GG75-F1
#
_cell.length_a   1.000
_cell.length_b   1.000
_cell.length_c   1.000
_cell.angle_alpha   90.00
_cell.angle_beta   90.00
_cell.angle_gamma   90.00
#
_symmetry.space_group_name_H-M   'P 1'
#
loop_
_entity.id
_entity.type
_entity.pdbx_description
1 polymer ?
#
loop_
_entity_poly.entity_id
_entity_poly.type
_entity_poly.pdbx_seq_one_letter_code
_entity_poly.pdbx_strand_id
1 'polypeptide(L)'
;AYGTSKKLTKQDVSVFLGDAGGVKPWDLTDAIDAGDSPIALEMLSRMVRSGDFHPLQVMAILHTHYVKLMRLDGPEIHSPADVLTLIGGKSEFQGKKYLTQYRRIGSAGISQAVQLLARADIDLRGGKDLGEELTMEILVARLSRLVSSTKSSRTNRTFSPKRN
;
A
#
# COMPACT_ATOMS: atom_id res chain seq x y z
N ALA A 1 -31.66 -25.25 1.24
CA ALA A 1 -30.48 -26.08 0.90
C ALA A 1 -29.95 -25.64 -0.45
N TYR A 2 -28.67 -25.26 -0.55
CA TYR A 2 -28.04 -24.86 -1.82
C TYR A 2 -27.51 -26.13 -2.52
N GLY A 3 -28.07 -26.48 -3.67
CA GLY A 3 -27.74 -27.71 -4.43
C GLY A 3 -26.62 -27.52 -5.45
N THR A 4 -26.06 -28.63 -5.94
CA THR A 4 -24.82 -28.72 -6.73
C THR A 4 -24.85 -28.10 -8.14
N SER A 5 -25.97 -27.54 -8.61
CA SER A 5 -26.11 -27.04 -9.98
C SER A 5 -26.80 -25.67 -10.11
N LYS A 6 -26.95 -24.90 -9.02
CA LYS A 6 -27.57 -23.56 -9.06
C LYS A 6 -26.50 -22.47 -9.16
N LYS A 7 -26.60 -21.56 -10.14
CA LYS A 7 -25.80 -20.32 -10.15
C LYS A 7 -26.15 -19.50 -8.90
N LEU A 8 -25.15 -19.23 -8.07
CA LEU A 8 -25.30 -18.41 -6.87
C LEU A 8 -25.48 -16.95 -7.24
N THR A 9 -26.47 -16.30 -6.63
CA THR A 9 -26.65 -14.85 -6.71
C THR A 9 -25.95 -14.15 -5.54
N LYS A 10 -25.73 -12.84 -5.65
CA LYS A 10 -25.15 -12.03 -4.55
C LYS A 10 -25.91 -12.21 -3.23
N GLN A 11 -27.23 -12.36 -3.30
CA GLN A 11 -28.09 -12.55 -2.13
C GLN A 11 -27.91 -13.94 -1.49
N ASP A 12 -27.58 -14.95 -2.29
CA ASP A 12 -27.38 -16.32 -1.80
C ASP A 12 -26.09 -16.45 -0.97
N VAL A 13 -25.09 -15.59 -1.23
CA VAL A 13 -23.79 -15.63 -0.55
C VAL A 13 -23.65 -14.61 0.58
N SER A 14 -24.49 -13.57 0.63
CA SER A 14 -24.35 -12.47 1.60
C SER A 14 -24.41 -12.93 3.05
N VAL A 15 -25.24 -13.93 3.37
CA VAL A 15 -25.37 -14.52 4.71
C VAL A 15 -24.11 -15.31 5.13
N PHE A 16 -23.33 -15.79 4.17
CA PHE A 16 -22.09 -16.54 4.41
C PHE A 16 -20.82 -15.68 4.39
N LEU A 17 -20.92 -14.42 3.95
CA LEU A 17 -19.76 -13.53 3.84
C LEU A 17 -19.30 -12.97 5.20
N GLY A 18 -20.06 -13.22 6.28
CA GLY A 18 -19.75 -12.74 7.63
C GLY A 18 -19.65 -11.20 7.72
N ASP A 19 -19.10 -10.69 8.83
CA ASP A 19 -18.48 -9.37 8.79
C ASP A 19 -17.41 -9.39 7.71
N ALA A 20 -17.43 -8.39 6.83
CA ALA A 20 -16.71 -8.38 5.56
C ALA A 20 -15.32 -9.03 5.72
N GLY A 21 -15.17 -10.26 5.20
CA GLY A 21 -14.07 -11.17 5.53
C GLY A 21 -12.71 -10.51 5.67
N GLY A 22 -11.92 -11.00 6.64
CA GLY A 22 -10.66 -10.38 7.10
C GLY A 22 -9.82 -9.81 5.95
N VAL A 23 -9.59 -8.50 6.02
CA VAL A 23 -8.82 -7.75 5.02
C VAL A 23 -7.43 -8.35 4.94
N LYS A 24 -6.99 -8.70 3.73
CA LYS A 24 -5.65 -9.24 3.57
C LYS A 24 -4.64 -8.09 3.66
N PRO A 25 -3.46 -8.30 4.25
CA PRO A 25 -2.42 -7.27 4.32
C PRO A 25 -2.08 -6.62 2.98
N TRP A 26 -2.16 -7.38 1.88
CA TRP A 26 -1.89 -6.85 0.54
C TRP A 26 -3.02 -5.96 0.00
N ASP A 27 -4.27 -6.11 0.44
CA ASP A 27 -5.37 -5.24 -0.01
C ASP A 27 -5.11 -3.78 0.42
N LEU A 28 -4.57 -3.59 1.63
CA LEU A 28 -4.13 -2.28 2.11
C LEU A 28 -2.96 -1.72 1.29
N THR A 29 -1.89 -2.51 1.08
CA THR A 29 -0.72 -2.03 0.31
C THR A 29 -1.10 -1.72 -1.13
N ASP A 30 -2.03 -2.47 -1.71
CA ASP A 30 -2.47 -2.30 -3.10
C ASP A 30 -3.27 -1.01 -3.27
N ALA A 31 -4.12 -0.67 -2.30
CA ALA A 31 -4.84 0.59 -2.28
C ALA A 31 -3.88 1.79 -2.12
N ILE A 32 -2.88 1.67 -1.24
CA ILE A 32 -1.82 2.68 -1.09
C ILE A 32 -1.03 2.84 -2.39
N ASP A 33 -0.62 1.74 -3.00
CA ASP A 33 0.16 1.71 -4.24
C ASP A 33 -0.63 2.25 -5.44
N ALA A 34 -1.96 2.09 -5.42
CA ALA A 34 -2.85 2.72 -6.40
C ALA A 34 -2.93 4.24 -6.22
N GLY A 35 -2.64 4.74 -5.02
CA GLY A 35 -2.86 6.13 -4.60
C GLY A 35 -4.30 6.42 -4.18
N ASP A 36 -5.09 5.38 -3.92
CA ASP A 36 -6.51 5.47 -3.55
C ASP A 36 -6.63 5.62 -2.03
N SER A 37 -6.64 6.87 -1.55
CA SER A 37 -6.70 7.16 -0.11
C SER A 37 -8.02 6.70 0.53
N PRO A 38 -9.20 6.90 -0.08
CA PRO A 38 -10.46 6.37 0.45
C PRO A 38 -10.43 4.86 0.66
N ILE A 39 -10.03 4.08 -0.36
CA ILE A 39 -9.98 2.62 -0.24
C ILE A 39 -8.92 2.20 0.79
N ALA A 40 -7.75 2.85 0.80
CA ALA A 40 -6.69 2.51 1.76
C ALA A 40 -7.12 2.75 3.22
N LEU A 41 -7.84 3.84 3.49
CA LEU A 41 -8.39 4.13 4.82
C LEU A 41 -9.50 3.14 5.20
N GLU A 42 -10.35 2.74 4.26
CA GLU A 42 -11.35 1.69 4.49
C GLU A 42 -10.70 0.36 4.86
N MET A 43 -9.66 -0.06 4.12
CA MET A 43 -8.92 -1.29 4.39
C MET A 43 -8.23 -1.24 5.76
N LEU A 44 -7.57 -0.12 6.10
CA LEU A 44 -6.97 0.08 7.42
C LEU A 44 -8.01 -0.02 8.54
N SER A 45 -9.13 0.70 8.41
CA SER A 45 -10.17 0.73 9.44
C SER A 45 -10.75 -0.67 9.65
N ARG A 46 -10.99 -1.42 8.58
CA ARG A 46 -11.45 -2.81 8.67
C ARG A 46 -10.41 -3.73 9.32
N MET A 47 -9.12 -3.58 9.02
CA MET A 47 -8.05 -4.39 9.66
C MET A 47 -7.94 -4.14 11.16
N VAL A 48 -8.07 -2.89 11.60
CA VAL A 48 -7.89 -2.50 13.01
C VAL A 48 -9.17 -2.74 13.82
N ARG A 49 -10.33 -2.32 13.31
CA ARG A 49 -11.61 -2.40 14.04
C ARG A 49 -12.20 -3.79 14.09
N SER A 50 -11.87 -4.68 13.16
CA SER A 50 -12.21 -6.11 13.30
C SER A 50 -11.47 -6.77 14.47
N GLY A 51 -10.41 -6.13 14.98
CA GLY A 51 -9.51 -6.69 15.99
C GLY A 51 -8.49 -7.68 15.43
N ASP A 52 -8.49 -7.92 14.10
CA ASP A 52 -7.57 -8.85 13.46
C ASP A 52 -6.11 -8.36 13.49
N PHE A 53 -5.92 -7.04 13.47
CA PHE A 53 -4.59 -6.43 13.45
C PHE A 53 -4.45 -5.30 14.47
N HIS A 54 -3.40 -5.40 15.29
CA HIS A 54 -2.93 -4.27 16.09
C HIS A 54 -2.26 -3.21 15.18
N PRO A 55 -2.38 -1.90 15.45
CA PRO A 55 -1.72 -0.85 14.67
C PRO A 55 -0.22 -1.08 14.39
N LEU A 56 0.54 -1.50 15.41
CA LEU A 56 1.95 -1.91 15.25
C LEU A 56 2.19 -3.08 14.27
N GLN A 57 1.24 -4.02 14.13
CA GLN A 57 1.35 -5.08 13.13
C GLN A 57 1.16 -4.53 11.71
N VAL A 58 0.19 -3.62 11.53
CA VAL A 58 -0.01 -2.90 10.26
C VAL A 58 1.23 -2.08 9.92
N MET A 59 1.82 -1.39 10.91
CA MET A 59 3.07 -0.67 10.75
C MET A 59 4.22 -1.57 10.25
N ALA A 60 4.35 -2.79 10.79
CA ALA A 60 5.36 -3.77 10.34
C ALA A 60 5.13 -4.25 8.90
N ILE A 61 3.87 -4.42 8.49
CA ILE A 61 3.48 -4.76 7.10
C ILE A 61 3.93 -3.63 6.15
N LEU A 62 3.57 -2.38 6.47
CA LEU A 62 3.94 -1.22 5.66
C LEU A 62 5.45 -1.02 5.59
N HIS A 63 6.15 -1.12 6.72
CA HIS A 63 7.61 -1.03 6.77
C HIS A 63 8.27 -2.09 5.86
N THR A 64 7.84 -3.35 5.97
CA THR A 64 8.36 -4.45 5.13
C THR A 64 8.14 -4.18 3.65
N HIS A 65 6.97 -3.65 3.28
CA HIS A 65 6.66 -3.29 1.91
C HIS A 65 7.60 -2.20 1.36
N TYR A 66 7.80 -1.10 2.10
CA TYR A 66 8.67 -0.01 1.64
C TYR A 66 10.16 -0.35 1.69
N VAL A 67 10.62 -1.20 2.61
CA VAL A 67 12.00 -1.73 2.58
C VAL A 67 12.24 -2.54 1.31
N LYS A 68 11.27 -3.34 0.86
CA LYS A 68 11.39 -4.07 -0.41
C LYS A 68 11.50 -3.13 -1.60
N LEU A 69 10.72 -2.04 -1.62
CA LEU A 69 10.85 -1.01 -2.66
C LEU A 69 12.20 -0.30 -2.61
N MET A 70 12.70 0.00 -1.41
CA MET A 70 14.00 0.65 -1.21
C MET A 70 15.16 -0.23 -1.68
N ARG A 71 15.08 -1.56 -1.55
CA ARG A 71 16.09 -2.49 -2.07
C ARG A 71 16.22 -2.50 -3.60
N LEU A 72 15.25 -1.94 -4.31
CA LEU A 72 15.30 -1.78 -5.76
C LEU A 72 16.02 -0.49 -6.18
N ASP A 73 16.41 0.35 -5.22
CA ASP A 73 17.18 1.56 -5.47
C ASP A 73 18.69 1.27 -5.43
N GLY A 74 19.41 1.62 -6.50
CA GLY A 74 20.86 1.45 -6.61
C GLY A 74 21.35 0.33 -7.54
N PRO A 75 20.88 -0.93 -7.43
CA PRO A 75 21.34 -2.01 -8.29
C PRO A 75 20.98 -1.81 -9.77
N GLU A 76 21.85 -2.25 -10.68
CA GLU A 76 21.45 -2.47 -12.06
C GLU A 76 20.57 -3.72 -12.14
N ILE A 77 19.28 -3.52 -12.41
CA ILE A 77 18.30 -4.60 -12.55
C ILE A 77 18.26 -5.00 -14.02
N HIS A 78 18.77 -6.20 -14.33
CA HIS A 78 18.86 -6.70 -15.70
C HIS A 78 17.73 -7.70 -16.03
N SER A 79 17.11 -8.30 -15.02
CA SER A 79 16.04 -9.28 -15.18
C SER A 79 14.96 -9.21 -14.09
N PRO A 80 13.74 -9.74 -14.34
CA PRO A 80 12.73 -9.95 -13.28
C PRO A 80 13.19 -10.88 -12.15
N ALA A 81 14.14 -11.78 -12.40
CA ALA A 81 14.70 -12.68 -11.38
C ALA A 81 15.59 -11.92 -10.38
N ASP A 82 16.30 -10.89 -10.84
CA ASP A 82 17.12 -10.03 -9.97
C ASP A 82 16.21 -9.31 -8.96
N VAL A 83 15.07 -8.80 -9.44
CA VAL A 83 14.05 -8.16 -8.59
C VAL A 83 13.55 -9.12 -7.52
N LEU A 84 13.23 -10.37 -7.90
CA LEU A 84 12.74 -11.37 -6.95
C LEU A 84 13.74 -11.66 -5.84
N THR A 85 15.01 -11.78 -6.22
CA THR A 85 16.12 -12.03 -5.28
C THR A 85 16.26 -10.87 -4.30
N LEU A 86 16.23 -9.62 -4.80
CA LEU A 86 16.36 -8.42 -3.97
C LEU A 86 15.20 -8.26 -2.97
N ILE A 87 13.96 -8.47 -3.41
CA ILE A 87 12.77 -8.30 -2.56
C ILE A 87 12.43 -9.53 -1.71
N GLY A 88 13.12 -10.66 -1.92
CA GLY A 88 12.77 -11.96 -1.33
C GLY A 88 11.37 -12.43 -1.76
N GLY A 89 11.03 -12.23 -3.03
CA GLY A 89 9.71 -12.52 -3.58
C GLY A 89 9.53 -13.98 -3.97
N LYS A 90 8.27 -14.44 -4.01
CA LYS A 90 7.93 -15.86 -4.28
C LYS A 90 7.41 -16.12 -5.69
N SER A 91 7.10 -15.09 -6.46
CA SER A 91 6.55 -15.23 -7.81
C SER A 91 6.93 -14.07 -8.72
N GLU A 92 7.07 -14.34 -10.01
CA GLU A 92 7.39 -13.32 -11.02
C GLU A 92 6.35 -12.18 -11.05
N PHE A 93 5.09 -12.49 -10.77
CA PHE A 93 4.03 -11.51 -10.61
C PHE A 93 4.35 -10.49 -9.50
N GLN A 94 4.82 -10.97 -8.35
CA GLN A 94 5.23 -10.10 -7.24
C GLN A 94 6.42 -9.21 -7.66
N GLY A 95 7.42 -9.77 -8.35
CA GLY A 95 8.56 -8.99 -8.85
C GLY A 95 8.13 -7.87 -9.81
N LYS A 96 7.30 -8.21 -10.81
CA LYS A 96 6.74 -7.24 -11.77
C LYS A 96 5.95 -6.13 -11.08
N LYS A 97 5.17 -6.47 -10.05
CA LYS A 97 4.40 -5.51 -9.26
C LYS A 97 5.30 -4.52 -8.51
N TYR A 98 6.29 -5.01 -7.77
CA TYR A 98 7.23 -4.14 -7.05
C TYR A 98 8.05 -3.26 -7.98
N LEU A 99 8.50 -3.78 -9.13
CA LEU A 99 9.23 -2.99 -10.13
C LEU A 99 8.36 -1.88 -10.75
N THR A 100 7.11 -2.21 -11.07
CA THR A 100 6.13 -1.22 -11.57
C THR A 100 5.91 -0.13 -10.54
N GLN A 101 5.75 -0.52 -9.28
CA GLN A 101 5.52 0.43 -8.20
C GLN A 101 6.74 1.31 -7.95
N TYR A 102 7.94 0.73 -7.86
CA TYR A 102 9.20 1.46 -7.75
C TYR A 102 9.34 2.53 -8.84
N ARG A 103 9.06 2.17 -10.11
CA ARG A 103 9.09 3.12 -11.25
C ARG A 103 8.04 4.23 -11.14
N ARG A 104 6.90 3.96 -10.51
CA ARG A 104 5.81 4.92 -10.32
C ARG A 104 6.09 5.92 -9.22
N ILE A 105 6.61 5.47 -8.07
CA ILE A 105 6.88 6.32 -6.91
C ILE A 105 8.26 7.01 -7.00
N GLY A 106 9.26 6.31 -7.54
CA GLY A 106 10.66 6.75 -7.62
C GLY A 106 11.40 6.77 -6.28
N SER A 107 12.73 6.86 -6.33
CA SER A 107 13.62 6.89 -5.16
C SER A 107 13.26 8.00 -4.16
N ALA A 108 12.99 9.22 -4.65
CA ALA A 108 12.60 10.35 -3.79
C ALA A 108 11.29 10.09 -3.03
N GLY A 109 10.29 9.49 -3.69
CA GLY A 109 9.02 9.13 -3.05
C GLY A 109 9.19 8.00 -2.03
N ILE A 110 10.05 7.03 -2.30
CA ILE A 110 10.38 5.96 -1.35
C ILE A 110 11.10 6.52 -0.12
N SER A 111 12.06 7.42 -0.30
CA SER A 111 12.74 8.11 0.80
C SER A 111 11.75 8.87 1.68
N GLN A 112 10.81 9.59 1.07
CA GLN A 112 9.72 10.27 1.80
C GLN A 112 8.82 9.28 2.55
N ALA A 113 8.47 8.15 1.93
CA ALA A 113 7.68 7.11 2.59
C ALA A 113 8.40 6.54 3.83
N VAL A 114 9.69 6.26 3.74
CA VAL A 114 10.51 5.79 4.88
C VAL A 114 10.53 6.81 6.02
N GLN A 115 10.63 8.11 5.71
CA GLN A 115 10.57 9.17 6.73
C GLN A 115 9.19 9.25 7.41
N LEU A 116 8.11 9.11 6.63
CA LEU A 116 6.75 9.05 7.17
C LEU A 116 6.55 7.85 8.11
N LEU A 117 7.06 6.68 7.70
CA LEU A 117 7.03 5.46 8.49
C LEU A 117 7.80 5.63 9.80
N ALA A 118 9.02 6.16 9.76
CA ALA A 118 9.83 6.40 10.95
C ALA A 118 9.13 7.35 11.94
N ARG A 119 8.50 8.42 11.42
CA ARG A 119 7.74 9.34 12.27
C ARG A 119 6.52 8.68 12.91
N ALA A 120 5.78 7.88 12.14
CA ALA A 120 4.61 7.18 12.63
C ALA A 120 4.97 6.11 13.68
N ASP A 121 6.09 5.40 13.53
CA ASP A 121 6.55 4.43 14.53
C ASP A 121 6.84 5.10 15.89
N ILE A 122 7.47 6.28 15.88
CA ILE A 122 7.68 7.08 17.10
C ILE A 122 6.34 7.54 17.69
N ASP A 123 5.43 8.04 16.85
CA ASP A 123 4.13 8.55 17.30
C ASP A 123 3.27 7.41 17.91
N LEU A 124 3.28 6.20 17.33
CA LEU A 124 2.62 5.00 17.89
C LEU A 124 3.18 4.55 19.24
N ARG A 125 4.44 4.92 19.56
CA ARG A 125 5.09 4.60 20.84
C ARG A 125 4.96 5.73 21.88
N GLY A 126 4.06 6.69 21.64
CA GLY A 126 3.81 7.82 22.55
C GLY A 126 4.61 9.08 22.25
N GLY A 127 5.20 9.19 21.04
CA GLY A 127 5.86 10.44 20.60
C GLY A 127 4.91 11.63 20.39
N LYS A 128 3.60 11.38 20.36
CA LYS A 128 2.51 12.36 20.38
C LYS A 128 1.33 11.82 21.15
N ASP A 129 0.46 12.72 21.59
CA ASP A 129 -0.83 12.40 22.21
C ASP A 129 -1.95 12.22 21.16
N LEU A 130 -1.70 11.37 20.16
CA LEU A 130 -2.70 10.98 19.16
C LEU A 130 -3.05 9.52 19.37
N GLY A 131 -4.33 9.15 19.16
CA GLY A 131 -4.73 7.75 19.16
C GLY A 131 -3.99 6.94 18.09
N GLU A 132 -3.74 5.65 18.35
CA GLU A 132 -2.98 4.78 17.45
C GLU A 132 -3.64 4.64 16.07
N GLU A 133 -4.97 4.48 16.04
CA GLU A 133 -5.74 4.39 14.79
C GLU A 133 -5.60 5.67 13.96
N LEU A 134 -5.77 6.84 14.58
CA LEU A 134 -5.61 8.14 13.90
C LEU A 134 -4.18 8.35 13.38
N THR A 135 -3.17 7.90 14.14
CA THR A 135 -1.77 7.93 13.70
C THR A 135 -1.58 7.12 12.42
N MET A 136 -2.17 5.92 12.36
CA MET A 136 -2.13 5.07 11.18
C MET A 136 -2.93 5.64 10.01
N GLU A 137 -4.09 6.25 10.24
CA GLU A 137 -4.89 6.90 9.19
C GLU A 137 -4.11 8.04 8.53
N ILE A 138 -3.46 8.89 9.33
CA ILE A 138 -2.63 9.99 8.84
C ILE A 138 -1.46 9.43 8.03
N LEU A 139 -0.79 8.38 8.51
CA LEU A 139 0.29 7.72 7.79
C LEU A 139 -0.20 7.21 6.42
N VAL A 140 -1.26 6.39 6.40
CA VAL A 140 -1.82 5.78 5.20
C VAL A 140 -2.25 6.84 4.18
N ALA A 141 -2.96 7.87 4.61
CA ALA A 141 -3.36 8.97 3.73
C ALA A 141 -2.15 9.70 3.12
N ARG A 142 -1.07 9.89 3.88
CA ARG A 142 0.15 10.53 3.38
C ARG A 142 0.89 9.64 2.38
N LEU A 143 1.00 8.34 2.65
CA LEU A 143 1.62 7.36 1.76
C LEU A 143 0.88 7.29 0.41
N SER A 144 -0.45 7.19 0.43
CA SER A 144 -1.28 7.18 -0.80
C SER A 144 -1.10 8.44 -1.65
N ARG A 145 -0.84 9.59 -1.03
CA ARG A 145 -0.59 10.85 -1.75
C ARG A 145 0.76 10.87 -2.49
N LEU A 146 1.78 10.14 -2.05
CA LEU A 146 3.10 10.12 -2.70
C LEU A 146 3.01 9.60 -4.14
N VAL A 147 2.10 8.67 -4.38
CA VAL A 147 1.85 8.09 -5.71
C VAL A 147 1.13 9.09 -6.63
N SER A 148 0.21 9.87 -6.08
CA SER A 148 -0.61 10.85 -6.81
C SER A 148 0.16 12.13 -7.16
N SER A 149 1.10 12.58 -6.31
CA SER A 149 1.95 13.74 -6.59
C SER A 149 2.85 13.56 -7.80
N THR A 150 3.38 12.34 -8.03
CA THR A 150 4.22 12.05 -9.19
C THR A 150 3.44 12.20 -10.50
N LYS A 151 2.16 11.80 -10.52
CA LYS A 151 1.27 11.93 -11.68
C LYS A 151 1.07 13.41 -12.08
N SER A 152 0.89 14.29 -11.10
CA SER A 152 0.73 15.74 -11.33
C SER A 152 2.01 16.41 -11.86
N SER A 153 3.18 16.03 -11.33
CA SER A 153 4.47 16.59 -11.79
C SER A 153 4.79 16.27 -13.25
N ARG A 154 4.36 15.09 -13.74
CA ARG A 154 4.60 14.63 -15.10
C ARG A 154 3.72 15.35 -16.13
N THR A 155 2.47 15.66 -15.78
CA THR A 155 1.55 16.46 -16.64
C THR A 155 2.00 17.91 -16.78
N ASN A 156 2.58 18.51 -15.73
CA ASN A 156 3.06 19.89 -15.79
C ASN A 156 4.32 20.06 -16.66
N ARG A 157 5.16 19.04 -16.84
CA ARG A 157 6.33 19.12 -17.74
C ARG A 157 5.98 19.10 -19.23
N THR A 158 4.81 18.57 -19.60
CA THR A 158 4.35 18.54 -21.00
C THR A 158 3.69 19.84 -21.47
N PHE A 159 3.32 20.72 -20.54
CA PHE A 159 2.75 22.04 -20.84
C PHE A 159 3.78 23.15 -20.61
N SER A 160 4.84 23.18 -21.42
CA SER A 160 5.64 24.40 -21.60
C SER A 160 5.10 25.13 -22.83
N PRO A 161 4.39 26.27 -22.67
CA PRO A 161 4.00 27.07 -23.83
C PRO A 161 5.27 27.65 -24.45
N LYS A 162 5.47 27.43 -25.76
CA LYS A 162 6.49 28.14 -26.52
C LYS A 162 6.21 29.63 -26.37
N ARG A 163 7.13 30.38 -25.75
CA ARG A 163 7.11 31.84 -25.80
C ARG A 163 7.49 32.25 -27.21
N ASN A 164 6.60 33.01 -27.86
CA ASN A 164 6.87 33.74 -29.09
C ASN A 164 7.87 34.87 -28.83
#